data_AF-A0A7S2U1F2-F1
#
_entry.id   AF-A0A7S2U1F2-F1
#
_cell.length_a   1.000
_cell.length_b   1.000
_cell.length_c   1.000
_cell.angle_alpha   90.00
_cell.angle_beta   90.00
_cell.angle_gamma   90.00
#
_symmetry.space_group_name_H-M   'P 1'
#
loop_
_entity.id
_entity.type
_entity.pdbx_description
1 polymer ?
#
loop_
_entity_poly.entity_id
_entity_poly.type
_entity_poly.pdbx_seq_one_letter_code
_entity_poly.pdbx_strand_id
1 'polypeptide(L)'
;MDEFLGTFNKFTSWLTSLPGVDEATALASALERIKSGQFSTIIFDTAPTGHTVKLLGLPDVLQAGIDKLDTVTNKIMGYVNTFKNLFNPDAAKQSNVQTLLTEKLKNYKKSVQVVGEMLRDPKRTNFVIVCIAEYLSVMESTRL
;
A
#
# COMPACT_ATOMS: atom_id res chain seq x y z
N MET A 1 -0.86 -18.95 20.94
CA MET A 1 -1.11 -17.49 21.09
C MET A 1 0.10 -16.67 20.67
N ASP A 2 1.32 -17.07 21.02
CA ASP A 2 2.53 -16.29 20.75
C ASP A 2 2.84 -16.04 19.26
N GLU A 3 2.54 -17.00 18.37
CA GLU A 3 2.75 -16.82 16.92
C GLU A 3 1.81 -15.75 16.31
N PHE A 4 0.59 -15.64 16.84
CA PHE A 4 -0.39 -14.63 16.45
C PHE A 4 0.04 -13.24 16.93
N LEU A 5 0.50 -13.15 18.18
CA LEU A 5 1.03 -11.91 18.76
C LEU A 5 2.32 -11.45 18.05
N GLY A 6 3.20 -12.36 17.66
CA GLY A 6 4.39 -12.04 16.87
C GLY A 6 4.07 -11.53 15.46
N THR A 7 3.03 -12.08 14.83
CA THR A 7 2.55 -11.61 13.52
C THR A 7 1.87 -10.24 13.63
N PHE A 8 1.10 -10.03 14.69
CA PHE A 8 0.46 -8.74 14.98
C PHE A 8 1.49 -7.64 15.30
N ASN A 9 2.53 -7.95 16.08
CA ASN A 9 3.63 -7.02 16.38
C ASN A 9 4.47 -6.67 15.15
N LYS A 10 4.66 -7.61 14.21
CA LYS A 10 5.29 -7.31 12.91
C LYS A 10 4.41 -6.45 12.01
N PHE A 11 3.08 -6.62 12.09
CA PHE A 11 2.13 -5.81 11.35
C PHE A 11 2.03 -4.39 11.92
N THR A 12 1.97 -4.22 13.24
CA THR A 12 1.99 -2.90 13.89
C THR A 12 3.31 -2.18 13.65
N SER A 13 4.45 -2.88 13.75
CA SER A 13 5.76 -2.32 13.40
C SER A 13 5.83 -1.85 11.95
N TRP A 14 5.21 -2.58 11.02
CA TRP A 14 5.09 -2.18 9.62
C TRP A 14 4.18 -0.96 9.44
N LEU A 15 3.01 -0.92 10.09
CA LEU A 15 2.13 0.24 10.09
C LEU A 15 2.80 1.49 10.67
N THR A 16 3.64 1.35 11.70
CA THR A 16 4.41 2.47 12.26
C THR A 16 5.63 2.86 11.41
N SER A 17 6.04 2.01 10.47
CA SER A 17 7.13 2.30 9.52
C SER A 17 6.66 2.92 8.21
N LEU A 18 5.35 2.86 7.93
CA LEU A 18 4.75 3.65 6.87
C LEU A 18 4.89 5.13 7.25
N PRO A 19 5.51 5.97 6.39
CA PRO A 19 5.36 7.41 6.53
C PRO A 19 3.87 7.75 6.50
N GLY A 20 3.53 8.86 7.16
CA GLY A 20 2.21 9.22 7.69
C GLY A 20 0.96 8.79 6.91
N VAL A 21 -0.13 8.70 7.66
CA VAL A 21 -1.49 8.47 7.13
C VAL A 21 -1.81 9.47 6.00
N ASP A 22 -1.21 10.65 6.03
CA ASP A 22 -1.33 11.69 5.02
C ASP A 22 -0.72 11.28 3.67
N GLU A 23 0.48 10.69 3.66
CA GLU A 23 1.14 10.20 2.44
C GLU A 23 0.38 9.02 1.81
N ALA A 24 -0.15 8.11 2.63
CA ALA A 24 -0.98 7.00 2.15
C ALA A 24 -2.31 7.50 1.54
N THR A 25 -2.91 8.53 2.14
CA THR A 25 -4.15 9.16 1.65
C THR A 25 -3.92 9.95 0.37
N ALA A 26 -2.80 10.67 0.29
CA ALA A 26 -2.37 11.38 -0.92
C ALA A 26 -2.13 10.41 -2.08
N LEU A 27 -1.45 9.28 -1.82
CA LEU A 27 -1.27 8.25 -2.82
C LEU A 27 -2.61 7.67 -3.27
N ALA A 28 -3.49 7.26 -2.33
CA ALA A 28 -4.80 6.71 -2.67
C ALA A 28 -5.63 7.65 -3.57
N SER A 29 -5.64 8.95 -3.24
CA SER A 29 -6.30 9.99 -4.05
C SER A 29 -5.68 10.14 -5.44
N ALA A 30 -4.35 10.03 -5.53
CA ALA A 30 -3.65 10.01 -6.80
C ALA A 30 -4.05 8.79 -7.66
N LEU A 31 -4.14 7.60 -7.05
CA LEU A 31 -4.50 6.37 -7.76
C LEU A 31 -5.89 6.48 -8.39
N GLU A 32 -6.83 7.07 -7.66
CA GLU A 32 -8.20 7.28 -8.15
C GLU A 32 -8.22 8.20 -9.37
N ARG A 33 -7.48 9.31 -9.34
CA ARG A 33 -7.36 10.26 -10.46
C ARG A 33 -6.65 9.67 -11.67
N ILE A 34 -5.61 8.87 -11.45
CA ILE A 34 -4.91 8.15 -12.53
C ILE A 34 -5.88 7.18 -13.22
N LYS A 35 -6.68 6.45 -12.45
CA LYS A 35 -7.63 5.45 -12.98
C LYS A 35 -8.85 6.05 -13.65
N SER A 36 -9.25 7.27 -13.29
CA SER A 36 -10.43 7.89 -13.89
C SER A 36 -10.24 8.16 -15.39
N GLY A 37 -9.00 8.23 -15.88
CA GLY A 37 -8.69 8.50 -17.29
C GLY A 37 -9.12 9.90 -17.74
N GLN A 38 -9.48 10.78 -16.80
CA GLN A 38 -9.99 12.12 -17.08
C GLN A 38 -8.89 13.13 -17.43
N PHE A 39 -7.63 12.77 -17.18
CA PHE A 39 -6.48 13.66 -17.35
C PHE A 39 -5.47 13.03 -18.30
N SER A 40 -4.92 13.84 -19.21
CA SER A 40 -3.80 13.44 -20.07
C SER A 40 -2.47 13.43 -19.31
N THR A 41 -2.34 14.34 -18.34
CA THR A 41 -1.10 14.57 -17.57
C THR A 41 -1.45 14.90 -16.13
N ILE A 42 -0.70 14.33 -15.19
CA ILE A 42 -0.82 14.60 -13.75
C ILE A 42 0.56 15.06 -13.26
N ILE A 43 0.60 16.20 -12.57
CA ILE A 43 1.81 16.76 -11.97
C ILE A 43 1.72 16.57 -10.47
N PHE A 44 2.73 15.93 -9.88
CA PHE A 44 2.86 15.76 -8.45
C PHE A 44 3.84 16.81 -7.90
N ASP A 45 3.33 17.70 -7.06
CA ASP A 45 4.15 18.60 -6.25
C ASP A 45 4.43 17.93 -4.91
N THR A 46 5.68 17.52 -4.69
CA THR A 46 6.05 16.66 -3.55
C THR A 46 6.74 17.46 -2.45
N ALA A 47 6.59 17.00 -1.21
CA ALA A 47 7.36 17.46 -0.04
C ALA A 47 8.89 17.32 -0.27
N PRO A 48 9.76 17.95 0.56
CA PRO A 48 11.20 17.95 0.35
C PRO A 48 11.85 16.55 0.27
N THR A 49 12.99 16.51 -0.42
CA THR A 49 13.86 15.38 -0.82
C THR A 49 13.61 14.03 -0.12
N GLY A 50 13.79 13.95 1.20
CA GLY A 50 13.70 12.68 1.95
C GLY A 50 12.30 12.04 2.00
N HIS A 51 11.23 12.81 1.84
CA HIS A 51 9.86 12.30 1.89
C HIS A 51 9.40 11.78 0.53
N THR A 52 9.87 12.39 -0.57
CA THR A 52 9.56 11.95 -1.94
C THR A 52 10.15 10.59 -2.26
N VAL A 53 11.40 10.31 -1.83
CA VAL A 53 12.02 8.98 -2.02
C VAL A 53 11.22 7.89 -1.30
N LYS A 54 10.66 8.19 -0.13
CA LYS A 54 9.77 7.25 0.60
C LYS A 54 8.43 7.06 -0.13
N LEU A 55 7.89 8.12 -0.73
CA LEU A 55 6.67 8.05 -1.56
C LEU A 55 6.88 7.17 -2.81
N LEU A 56 8.09 7.19 -3.39
CA LEU A 56 8.44 6.34 -4.54
C LEU A 56 8.67 4.87 -4.19
N GLY A 57 9.13 4.58 -2.97
CA GLY A 57 9.20 3.22 -2.43
C GLY A 57 7.85 2.70 -1.92
N LEU A 58 6.85 3.57 -1.77
CA LEU A 58 5.56 3.24 -1.15
C LEU A 58 4.80 2.10 -1.85
N PRO A 59 4.80 1.97 -3.19
CA PRO A 59 4.15 0.84 -3.86
C PRO A 59 4.69 -0.52 -3.39
N ASP A 60 6.00 -0.64 -3.17
CA ASP A 60 6.61 -1.89 -2.73
C ASP A 60 6.29 -2.17 -1.26
N VAL A 61 6.32 -1.13 -0.42
CA VAL A 61 5.98 -1.25 1.00
C VAL A 61 4.52 -1.62 1.18
N LEU A 62 3.61 -1.02 0.40
CA LEU A 62 2.18 -1.35 0.39
C LEU A 62 1.94 -2.76 -0.15
N GLN A 63 2.63 -3.16 -1.22
CA GLN A 63 2.53 -4.52 -1.77
C GLN A 63 2.92 -5.57 -0.72
N ALA A 64 4.06 -5.38 -0.06
CA ALA A 64 4.52 -6.26 1.02
C ALA A 64 3.57 -6.27 2.23
N GLY A 65 2.93 -5.14 2.54
CA GLY A 65 1.91 -5.05 3.58
C GLY A 65 0.63 -5.81 3.26
N ILE A 66 0.15 -5.68 2.02
CA ILE A 66 -1.05 -6.37 1.55
C ILE A 66 -0.81 -7.88 1.51
N ASP A 67 0.37 -8.32 1.10
CA ASP A 67 0.73 -9.75 1.10
C ASP A 67 0.75 -10.33 2.53
N LYS A 68 1.26 -9.57 3.50
CA LYS A 68 1.19 -9.95 4.91
C LYS A 68 -0.26 -9.99 5.41
N LEU A 69 -1.07 -9.00 5.08
CA LEU A 69 -2.49 -8.99 5.45
C LEU A 69 -3.23 -10.21 4.90
N ASP A 70 -2.97 -10.59 3.65
CA ASP A 70 -3.56 -11.78 3.03
C ASP A 70 -3.20 -13.05 3.82
N THR A 71 -1.93 -13.20 4.22
CA THR A 71 -1.51 -14.34 5.06
C THR A 71 -2.17 -14.34 6.44
N VAL A 72 -2.34 -13.18 7.07
CA VAL A 72 -2.98 -13.04 8.38
C VAL A 72 -4.47 -13.34 8.30
N THR A 73 -5.16 -12.77 7.30
CA THR A 73 -6.57 -13.03 7.05
C THR A 73 -6.81 -14.51 6.81
N ASN A 74 -5.99 -15.17 5.99
CA ASN A 74 -6.10 -16.61 5.75
C ASN A 74 -5.91 -17.45 7.03
N LYS A 75 -4.96 -17.09 7.90
CA LYS A 75 -4.77 -17.75 9.22
C LYS A 75 -5.95 -17.52 10.15
N ILE A 76 -6.42 -16.28 10.30
CA ILE A 76 -7.58 -15.93 11.14
C ILE A 76 -8.85 -16.63 10.65
N MET A 77 -9.06 -16.70 9.33
CA MET A 77 -10.21 -17.39 8.75
C MET A 77 -10.20 -18.88 9.08
N GLY A 78 -9.04 -19.54 9.04
CA GLY A 78 -8.90 -20.94 9.47
C GLY A 78 -9.37 -21.15 10.92
N TYR A 79 -8.96 -20.27 11.83
CA TYR A 79 -9.40 -20.31 13.23
C TYR A 79 -10.87 -19.97 13.41
N VAL A 80 -11.39 -18.94 12.74
CA VAL A 80 -12.81 -18.54 12.83
C VAL A 80 -13.72 -19.64 12.29
N ASN A 81 -13.34 -20.30 11.18
CA ASN A 81 -14.11 -21.42 10.64
C ASN A 81 -14.10 -22.63 11.58
N THR A 82 -12.97 -22.89 12.25
CA THR A 82 -12.88 -23.95 13.27
C THR A 82 -13.74 -23.64 14.50
N PHE A 83 -13.72 -22.39 14.96
CA PHE A 83 -14.51 -21.93 16.10
C PHE A 83 -16.01 -21.87 15.79
N LYS A 84 -16.40 -21.42 14.58
CA LYS A 84 -17.79 -21.43 14.10
C LYS A 84 -18.35 -22.84 14.00
N ASN A 85 -17.58 -23.79 13.47
CA ASN A 85 -18.03 -25.19 13.38
C ASN A 85 -18.26 -25.83 14.76
N LEU A 86 -17.57 -25.34 15.80
CA LEU A 86 -17.73 -25.81 17.17
C LEU A 86 -18.90 -25.13 17.89
N PHE A 87 -19.20 -23.86 17.59
CA PHE A 87 -20.25 -23.09 18.26
C PHE A 87 -21.62 -23.14 17.56
N ASN A 88 -21.70 -23.29 16.24
CA ASN A 88 -22.98 -23.40 15.53
C ASN A 88 -22.82 -24.02 14.11
N PRO A 89 -23.09 -25.32 13.93
CA PRO A 89 -22.95 -26.00 12.63
C PRO A 89 -23.88 -25.47 11.52
N ASP A 90 -24.98 -24.77 11.86
CA ASP A 90 -25.91 -24.17 10.88
C ASP A 90 -25.54 -22.74 10.45
N ALA A 91 -24.58 -22.09 11.10
CA ALA A 91 -24.10 -20.74 10.73
C ALA A 91 -23.15 -20.73 9.52
N ALA A 92 -22.93 -21.89 8.90
CA ALA A 92 -22.03 -22.10 7.76
C ALA A 92 -22.48 -21.37 6.47
N LYS A 93 -23.74 -20.91 6.39
CA LYS A 93 -24.29 -20.24 5.19
C LYS A 93 -24.03 -18.74 5.07
N GLN A 94 -23.51 -18.06 6.10
CA GLN A 94 -23.30 -16.61 6.04
C GLN A 94 -21.87 -16.25 5.62
N SER A 95 -21.48 -16.76 4.44
CA SER A 95 -20.19 -16.56 3.80
C SER A 95 -20.18 -15.32 2.89
N ASN A 96 -20.92 -14.25 3.20
CA ASN A 96 -20.88 -13.02 2.42
C ASN A 96 -19.77 -12.07 2.88
N VAL A 97 -19.40 -12.08 4.16
CA VAL A 97 -18.36 -11.16 4.67
C VAL A 97 -16.95 -11.59 4.25
N GLN A 98 -16.69 -12.90 4.16
CA GLN A 98 -15.36 -13.45 3.83
C GLN A 98 -14.96 -13.21 2.36
N THR A 99 -15.88 -13.47 1.43
CA THR A 99 -15.68 -13.20 0.00
C THR A 99 -15.51 -11.71 -0.26
N LEU A 100 -16.36 -10.87 0.35
CA LEU A 100 -16.27 -9.42 0.19
C LEU A 100 -14.94 -8.84 0.70
N LEU A 101 -14.42 -9.31 1.85
CA LEU A 101 -13.13 -8.85 2.38
C LEU A 101 -11.95 -9.28 1.49
N THR A 102 -11.95 -10.54 1.05
CA THR A 102 -10.89 -11.09 0.19
C THR A 102 -10.88 -10.40 -1.18
N GLU A 103 -12.06 -10.16 -1.75
CA GLU A 103 -12.21 -9.48 -3.04
C GLU A 103 -11.78 -8.01 -2.96
N LYS A 104 -12.15 -7.29 -1.90
CA LYS A 104 -11.67 -5.91 -1.67
C LYS A 104 -10.15 -5.84 -1.51
N LEU A 105 -9.55 -6.74 -0.72
CA LEU A 105 -8.10 -6.83 -0.55
C LEU A 105 -7.39 -7.12 -1.89
N LYS A 106 -7.93 -8.05 -2.68
CA LYS A 106 -7.39 -8.39 -4.01
C LYS A 106 -7.46 -7.21 -4.98
N ASN A 107 -8.57 -6.47 -5.00
CA ASN A 107 -8.73 -5.29 -5.84
C ASN A 107 -7.78 -4.16 -5.42
N TYR A 108 -7.58 -3.99 -4.12
CA TYR A 108 -6.62 -3.02 -3.60
C TYR A 108 -5.18 -3.40 -3.96
N LYS A 109 -4.80 -4.67 -3.80
CA LYS A 109 -3.50 -5.22 -4.25
C LYS A 109 -3.22 -4.90 -5.72
N LYS A 110 -4.16 -5.24 -6.60
CA LYS A 110 -4.04 -4.98 -8.04
C LYS A 110 -3.87 -3.48 -8.33
N SER A 111 -4.53 -2.62 -7.57
CA SER A 111 -4.45 -1.17 -7.73
C SER A 111 -3.06 -0.63 -7.39
N VAL A 112 -2.49 -1.08 -6.27
CA VAL A 112 -1.14 -0.70 -5.84
C VAL A 112 -0.11 -1.19 -6.84
N GLN A 113 -0.25 -2.42 -7.34
CA GLN A 113 0.66 -2.98 -8.33
C GLN A 113 0.68 -2.17 -9.64
N VAL A 114 -0.49 -1.87 -10.22
CA VAL A 114 -0.59 -1.07 -11.46
C VAL A 114 0.09 0.28 -11.33
N VAL A 115 0.02 0.88 -10.15
CA VAL A 115 0.64 2.19 -9.90
C VAL A 115 2.14 2.05 -9.74
N GLY A 116 2.61 1.03 -9.01
CA GLY A 116 4.03 0.73 -8.92
C GLY A 116 4.65 0.50 -10.28
N GLU A 117 3.95 -0.21 -11.18
CA GLU A 117 4.35 -0.40 -12.57
C GLU A 117 4.34 0.93 -13.36
N MET A 118 3.32 1.77 -13.18
CA MET A 118 3.25 3.07 -13.84
C MET A 118 4.39 4.00 -13.42
N LEU A 119 4.69 4.11 -12.12
CA LEU A 119 5.73 4.99 -11.60
C LEU A 119 7.13 4.59 -12.10
N ARG A 120 7.30 3.32 -12.48
CA ARG A 120 8.53 2.76 -13.05
C ARG A 120 8.60 2.82 -14.58
N ASP A 121 7.49 3.15 -15.25
CA ASP A 121 7.45 3.20 -16.71
C ASP A 121 8.02 4.54 -17.22
N PRO A 122 9.21 4.53 -17.86
CA PRO A 122 9.85 5.76 -18.35
C PRO A 122 9.09 6.43 -19.50
N LYS A 123 8.16 5.73 -20.16
CA LYS A 123 7.31 6.31 -21.20
C LYS A 123 6.12 7.08 -20.62
N ARG A 124 5.75 6.80 -19.36
CA ARG A 124 4.55 7.36 -18.71
C ARG A 124 4.88 8.30 -17.56
N THR A 125 6.00 8.09 -16.89
CA THR A 125 6.39 8.86 -15.70
C THR A 125 7.77 9.48 -15.90
N ASN A 126 7.91 10.76 -15.58
CA ASN A 126 9.18 11.50 -15.61
C ASN A 126 9.37 12.24 -14.29
N PHE A 127 10.62 12.32 -13.83
CA PHE A 127 11.04 13.08 -12.66
C PHE A 127 11.76 14.36 -13.07
N VAL A 128 11.33 15.48 -12.50
CA VAL A 128 11.97 16.78 -12.69
C VAL A 128 12.46 17.26 -11.33
N ILE A 129 13.78 17.36 -11.19
CA ILE A 129 14.41 17.86 -9.96
C ILE A 129 14.53 19.37 -10.06
N VAL A 130 14.10 20.08 -9.02
CA VAL A 130 14.21 21.53 -8.90
C VAL A 130 15.19 21.83 -7.76
N CYS A 131 16.26 22.56 -8.08
CA CYS A 131 17.29 22.94 -7.10
C CYS A 131 17.74 24.39 -7.32
N ILE A 132 18.34 24.98 -6.30
CA ILE A 132 18.96 26.31 -6.39
C ILE A 132 20.43 26.18 -6.78
N ALA A 133 21.02 27.27 -7.28
CA ALA A 133 22.42 27.34 -7.70
C ALA A 133 23.39 27.44 -6.49
N GLU A 134 23.24 26.53 -5.53
CA GLU A 134 24.07 26.42 -4.33
C GLU A 134 24.71 25.03 -4.29
N TYR A 135 25.97 24.95 -3.88
CA TYR A 135 26.75 23.71 -3.94
C TYR A 135 26.07 22.55 -3.19
N LEU A 136 25.56 22.78 -1.99
CA LEU A 136 24.88 21.75 -1.21
C LEU A 136 23.59 21.27 -1.90
N SER A 137 22.78 22.20 -2.42
CA SER A 137 21.55 21.89 -3.14
C SER A 137 21.81 21.04 -4.39
N VAL A 138 22.86 21.34 -5.15
CA VAL A 138 23.26 20.55 -6.33
C VAL A 138 23.76 19.15 -5.91
N MET A 139 24.58 19.07 -4.86
CA MET A 139 25.09 17.78 -4.36
C MET A 139 23.96 16.89 -3.83
N GLU A 140 22.99 17.46 -3.11
CA GLU A 140 21.81 16.71 -2.64
C GLU A 140 20.94 16.25 -3.81
N SER A 141 20.74 17.11 -4.81
CA SER A 141 19.97 16.80 -6.01
C SER A 141 20.62 15.72 -6.88
N THR A 142 21.96 15.67 -6.93
CA THR A 142 22.71 14.64 -7.67
C THR A 142 22.66 13.27 -6.98
N ARG A 143 22.43 13.24 -5.66
CA ARG A 143 22.31 12.00 -4.88
C ARG A 143 20.94 11.32 -5.04
N LEU A 144 19.90 12.10 -5.32
CA LEU A 144 18.53 11.63 -5.53
C LEU A 144 18.39 10.82 -6.82
#